data_AF-A0A944SKD1-F1
#
_entry.id   AF-A0A944SKD1-F1
#
_cell.length_a   1.000
_cell.length_b   1.000
_cell.length_c   1.000
_cell.angle_alpha   90.00
_cell.angle_beta   90.00
_cell.angle_gamma   90.00
#
_symmetry.space_group_name_H-M   'P 1'
#
loop_
_entity.id
_entity.type
_entity.pdbx_description
1 polymer ?
#
loop_
_entity_poly.entity_id
_entity_poly.type
_entity_poly.pdbx_seq_one_letter_code
_entity_poly.pdbx_strand_id
1 'polypeptide(L)'
;MKDLEKVLAVVKKTGDRVIVVSEYDSPIVVMTLGDYENLIEDKTSIQSLTEDELLDKINRDIAVWRQMQEEAGWDEFEPIIPEDEDVSTDDDRVYLEPVE
;
A
#
# COMPACT_ATOMS: atom_id res chain seq x y z
N MET A 1 11.93 35.71 19.21
CA MET A 1 10.56 35.39 18.73
C MET A 1 10.24 35.91 17.32
N LYS A 2 10.82 37.04 16.86
CA LYS A 2 10.51 37.62 15.52
C LYS A 2 10.78 36.70 14.33
N ASP A 3 11.73 35.77 14.41
CA ASP A 3 12.11 34.95 13.26
C ASP A 3 11.16 33.77 13.04
N LEU A 4 10.60 33.21 14.12
CA LEU A 4 9.55 32.19 14.02
C LEU A 4 8.26 32.77 13.42
N GLU A 5 7.89 33.99 13.81
CA GLU A 5 6.72 34.68 13.24
C GLU A 5 6.88 34.95 11.74
N LYS A 6 8.09 35.28 11.29
CA LYS A 6 8.40 35.42 9.85
C LYS A 6 8.28 34.08 9.13
N VAL A 7 8.79 33.00 9.70
CA VAL A 7 8.66 31.65 9.13
C VAL A 7 7.19 31.26 9.02
N LEU A 8 6.39 31.49 10.07
CA LEU A 8 4.95 31.24 10.04
C LEU A 8 4.21 32.09 9.00
N ALA A 9 4.61 33.35 8.81
CA ALA A 9 4.04 34.22 7.80
C ALA A 9 4.40 33.78 6.37
N VAL A 10 5.61 33.25 6.17
CA VAL A 10 6.04 32.68 4.88
C VAL A 10 5.23 31.43 4.58
N VAL A 11 5.18 30.46 5.51
CA VAL A 11 4.41 29.22 5.37
C VAL A 11 2.95 29.51 5.03
N LYS A 12 2.32 30.47 5.72
CA LYS A 12 0.94 30.88 5.42
C LYS A 12 0.76 31.55 4.05
N LYS A 13 1.79 32.18 3.51
CA LYS A 13 1.71 32.93 2.25
C LYS A 13 2.02 32.07 1.03
N THR A 14 2.97 31.15 1.16
CA THR A 14 3.38 30.26 0.05
C THR A 14 2.62 28.94 0.05
N GLY A 15 2.06 28.51 1.19
CA GLY A 15 1.48 27.16 1.32
C GLY A 15 2.55 26.06 1.33
N ASP A 16 3.83 26.44 1.43
CA ASP A 16 4.95 25.52 1.43
C ASP A 16 5.37 25.12 2.84
N ARG A 17 5.96 23.93 2.95
CA ARG A 17 6.48 23.37 4.20
C ARG A 17 7.91 23.86 4.43
N VAL A 18 8.22 24.30 5.65
CA VAL A 18 9.57 24.72 6.04
C VAL A 18 10.19 23.67 6.95
N ILE A 19 11.39 23.21 6.60
CA ILE A 19 12.17 22.28 7.42
C ILE A 19 13.22 23.08 8.18
N VAL A 20 13.11 23.06 9.51
CA VAL A 20 14.08 23.68 10.42
C VAL A 20 15.01 22.59 10.91
N VAL A 21 16.27 22.65 10.49
CA VAL A 21 17.32 21.72 10.91
C VAL A 21 18.24 22.42 11.91
N SER A 22 18.50 21.77 13.03
CA SER A 22 19.48 22.17 14.03
C SER A 22 20.60 21.13 14.05
N GLU A 23 21.84 21.54 14.36
CA GLU A 23 22.95 20.59 14.54
C GLU A 23 22.79 19.73 15.81
N TYR A 24 22.01 20.22 16.78
CA TYR A 24 21.89 19.60 18.11
C TYR A 24 20.52 18.99 18.38
N ASP A 25 19.51 19.36 17.60
CA ASP A 25 18.13 18.91 17.79
C ASP A 25 17.61 18.19 16.56
N SER A 26 16.63 17.31 16.77
CA SER A 26 15.91 16.66 15.70
C SER A 26 15.28 17.68 14.75
N PRO A 27 15.32 17.45 13.42
CA PRO A 27 14.68 18.32 12.44
C PRO A 27 13.19 18.51 12.74
N ILE A 28 12.71 19.76 12.66
CA ILE A 28 11.31 20.11 12.87
C ILE A 28 10.72 20.58 11.55
N VAL A 29 9.53 20.07 11.20
CA VAL A 29 8.79 20.54 10.02
C VAL A 29 7.67 21.46 10.47
N VAL A 30 7.62 22.65 9.88
CA VAL A 30 6.58 23.66 10.10
C VAL A 30 5.69 23.70 8.86
N MET A 31 4.41 23.46 9.05
CA MET A 31 3.38 23.49 8.00
C MET A 31 2.06 24.02 8.57
N THR A 32 1.08 24.30 7.71
CA THR A 32 -0.24 24.69 8.19
C THR A 32 -1.00 23.48 8.75
N LEU A 33 -2.01 23.74 9.59
CA LEU A 33 -2.82 22.67 10.14
C LEU A 33 -3.56 21.89 9.04
N GLY A 34 -4.07 22.59 8.02
CA GLY A 34 -4.73 21.94 6.88
C GLY A 34 -3.80 21.05 6.06
N ASP A 35 -2.54 21.45 5.87
CA ASP A 35 -1.54 20.60 5.19
C ASP A 35 -1.18 19.37 6.04
N TYR A 36 -1.17 19.53 7.36
CA TYR A 36 -0.94 18.43 8.29
C TYR A 36 -2.14 17.47 8.34
N GLU A 37 -3.36 17.99 8.35
CA GLU A 37 -4.60 17.22 8.23
C GLU A 37 -4.61 16.46 6.91
N ASN A 38 -4.34 17.14 5.78
CA ASN A 38 -4.19 16.50 4.48
C ASN A 38 -3.10 15.42 4.48
N LEU A 39 -1.96 15.62 5.16
CA LEU A 39 -0.91 14.61 5.24
C LEU A 39 -1.34 13.37 6.05
N ILE A 40 -2.17 13.56 7.07
CA ILE A 40 -2.75 12.47 7.87
C ILE A 40 -3.89 11.77 7.10
N GLU A 41 -4.70 12.55 6.38
CA GLU A 41 -5.82 12.10 5.55
C GLU A 41 -5.35 11.47 4.23
N ASP A 42 -4.16 11.83 3.73
CA ASP A 42 -3.41 11.20 2.64
C ASP A 42 -2.89 9.79 3.01
N LYS A 43 -3.49 9.18 4.03
CA LYS A 43 -3.77 7.75 3.99
C LYS A 43 -4.77 7.45 2.87
N THR A 44 -4.30 7.58 1.63
CA THR A 44 -4.75 6.80 0.48
C THR A 44 -6.24 6.98 0.13
N SER A 45 -6.69 8.20 -0.11
CA SER A 45 -7.98 8.36 -0.79
C SER A 45 -7.80 8.01 -2.27
N ILE A 46 -8.13 6.77 -2.64
CA ILE A 46 -8.11 6.26 -4.05
C ILE A 46 -8.91 7.19 -4.98
N GLN A 47 -9.81 8.01 -4.42
CA GLN A 47 -10.67 8.96 -5.11
C GLN A 47 -9.96 10.21 -5.64
N SER A 48 -8.76 10.56 -5.16
CA SER A 48 -8.02 11.75 -5.62
C SER A 48 -7.00 11.46 -6.73
N LEU A 49 -6.82 10.19 -7.10
CA LEU A 49 -5.92 9.81 -8.19
C LEU A 49 -6.60 10.03 -9.54
N THR A 50 -5.87 10.60 -10.49
CA THR A 50 -6.26 10.54 -11.90
C THR A 50 -6.21 9.10 -12.41
N GLU A 51 -6.86 8.82 -13.54
CA GLU A 51 -6.87 7.47 -14.14
C GLU A 51 -5.45 6.93 -14.36
N ASP A 52 -4.54 7.77 -14.85
CA ASP A 52 -3.14 7.43 -15.08
C ASP A 52 -2.39 7.14 -13.76
N GLU A 53 -2.59 7.96 -12.73
CA GLU A 53 -1.95 7.75 -11.42
C GLU A 53 -2.49 6.51 -10.70
N LEU A 54 -3.77 6.18 -10.91
CA LEU A 54 -4.38 4.96 -10.41
C LEU A 54 -3.78 3.74 -11.12
N LEU A 55 -3.61 3.79 -12.44
CA LEU A 55 -2.96 2.74 -13.22
C LEU A 55 -1.52 2.52 -12.79
N ASP A 56 -0.75 3.59 -12.59
CA ASP A 56 0.63 3.52 -12.11
C ASP A 56 0.72 2.91 -10.72
N LYS A 57 -0.22 3.25 -9.83
CA LYS A 57 -0.31 2.64 -8.51
C LYS A 57 -0.61 1.14 -8.58
N ILE A 58 -1.59 0.73 -9.40
CA ILE A 58 -1.92 -0.69 -9.62
C ILE A 58 -0.70 -1.44 -10.14
N ASN A 59 0.02 -0.89 -11.12
CA ASN A 59 1.22 -1.52 -11.67
C ASN A 59 2.32 -1.67 -10.62
N ARG A 60 2.53 -0.66 -9.78
CA ARG A 60 3.47 -0.72 -8.67
C ARG A 60 3.08 -1.78 -7.64
N ASP A 61 1.81 -1.84 -7.26
CA ASP A 61 1.31 -2.80 -6.27
C ASP A 61 1.42 -4.24 -6.81
N ILE A 62 1.14 -4.47 -8.09
CA ILE A 62 1.36 -5.76 -8.76
C ILE A 62 2.85 -6.13 -8.74
N ALA A 63 3.75 -5.19 -9.06
CA ALA A 63 5.19 -5.46 -9.06
C ALA A 63 5.69 -5.86 -7.66
N VAL A 64 5.24 -5.16 -6.62
CA VAL A 64 5.58 -5.50 -5.22
C VAL A 64 5.03 -6.87 -4.84
N TRP A 65 3.77 -7.15 -5.18
CA TRP A 65 3.15 -8.45 -4.91
C TRP A 65 3.88 -9.61 -5.62
N ARG A 66 4.28 -9.42 -6.88
CA ARG A 66 5.06 -10.40 -7.64
C ARG A 66 6.43 -10.65 -7.03
N GLN A 67 7.11 -9.59 -6.61
CA GLN A 67 8.42 -9.70 -5.95
C GLN A 67 8.32 -10.50 -4.64
N MET A 68 7.26 -10.29 -3.85
CA MET A 68 7.03 -11.07 -2.62
C MET A 68 6.73 -12.55 -2.91
N GLN A 69 6.06 -12.84 -4.03
CA GLN A 69 5.76 -14.22 -4.45
C GLN A 69 7.02 -14.97 -4.89
N GLU A 70 7.92 -14.29 -5.60
CA GLU A 70 9.24 -14.80 -5.99
C GLU A 70 10.12 -15.03 -4.75
N GLU A 71 10.15 -14.09 -3.80
CA GLU A 71 10.90 -14.22 -2.54
C GLU A 71 10.39 -15.37 -1.67
N ALA A 72 9.08 -15.63 -1.70
CA ALA A 72 8.46 -16.72 -0.95
C ALA A 72 8.52 -18.08 -1.67
N GLY A 73 9.15 -18.19 -2.85
CA GLY A 73 9.39 -19.45 -3.55
C GLY A 73 8.14 -20.14 -4.10
N TRP A 74 7.06 -19.41 -4.40
CA TRP A 74 5.79 -20.00 -4.84
C TRP A 74 5.84 -20.56 -6.27
N ASP A 75 6.88 -20.23 -7.04
CA ASP A 75 7.12 -20.79 -8.38
C ASP A 75 7.67 -22.23 -8.33
N GLU A 76 8.07 -22.75 -7.16
CA GLU A 76 8.62 -24.11 -7.02
C GLU A 76 7.55 -25.17 -6.69
N PHE A 77 6.29 -24.78 -6.51
CA PHE A 77 5.19 -25.73 -6.41
C PHE A 77 4.85 -26.29 -7.81
N GLU A 78 5.60 -27.29 -8.25
CA GLU A 78 5.09 -28.18 -9.29
C GLU A 78 3.89 -28.94 -8.71
N PRO A 79 2.69 -28.83 -9.32
CA PRO A 79 1.58 -29.67 -8.91
C PRO A 79 2.00 -31.12 -9.12
N ILE A 80 2.09 -31.88 -8.02
CA ILE A 80 2.29 -33.33 -8.08
C ILE A 80 1.00 -33.90 -8.68
N ILE A 81 0.98 -34.07 -10.00
CA ILE A 81 -0.07 -34.82 -10.68
C ILE A 81 0.36 -36.28 -10.51
N PRO A 82 -0.36 -37.11 -9.72
CA PRO A 82 -0.05 -38.54 -9.66
C PRO A 82 -0.23 -39.11 -11.07
N GLU A 83 0.85 -39.61 -11.69
CA GLU A 83 0.79 -40.13 -13.07
C GLU A 83 0.10 -41.49 -13.19
N ASP A 84 -0.20 -42.17 -12.08
CA ASP A 84 -0.81 -43.50 -12.12
C ASP A 84 -1.82 -43.71 -10.97
N GLU A 85 -3.08 -43.35 -11.18
CA GLU A 85 -4.21 -44.19 -10.75
C GLU A 85 -5.29 -44.13 -11.83
N ASP A 86 -5.59 -45.28 -12.42
CA ASP A 86 -6.78 -45.52 -13.23
C ASP A 86 -8.01 -45.05 -12.44
N VAL A 87 -8.50 -43.84 -12.71
CA VAL A 87 -9.81 -43.39 -12.22
C VAL A 87 -10.85 -44.16 -13.02
N SER A 88 -11.21 -45.36 -12.55
CA SER A 88 -12.39 -46.05 -13.04
C SER A 88 -13.61 -45.16 -12.76
N THR A 89 -14.31 -44.76 -13.81
CA THR A 89 -15.44 -43.82 -13.80
C THR A 89 -16.73 -44.38 -13.16
N ASP A 90 -16.63 -45.18 -12.10
CA ASP A 90 -17.78 -45.85 -11.48
C ASP A 90 -17.53 -46.17 -9.99
N ASP A 91 -17.34 -45.17 -9.10
CA ASP A 91 -17.92 -45.31 -7.74
C ASP A 91 -17.95 -44.10 -6.77
N ASP A 92 -17.41 -42.91 -7.06
CA ASP A 92 -17.41 -41.85 -6.02
C ASP A 92 -18.57 -40.83 -6.15
N ARG A 93 -19.81 -41.33 -6.05
CA ARG A 93 -20.96 -40.47 -5.70
C ARG A 93 -21.13 -40.47 -4.18
N VAL A 94 -20.54 -39.47 -3.52
CA VAL A 94 -20.77 -39.22 -2.09
C VAL A 94 -22.21 -38.71 -1.88
N TYR A 95 -23.11 -39.58 -1.43
CA TYR A 95 -24.44 -39.17 -0.96
C TYR A 95 -24.34 -38.70 0.49
N LEU A 96 -24.67 -37.43 0.73
CA LEU A 96 -24.85 -36.90 2.09
C LEU A 96 -26.31 -37.13 2.51
N GLU A 97 -26.50 -37.85 3.61
CA GLU A 97 -27.83 -38.05 4.20
C GLU A 97 -28.32 -36.76 4.88
N PRO A 98 -29.60 -36.37 4.73
CA PRO A 98 -30.14 -35.23 5.45
C PRO A 98 -30.21 -35.55 6.94
N VAL A 99 -29.71 -34.64 7.77
CA VAL A 99 -29.83 -34.75 9.22
C VAL A 99 -31.25 -34.30 9.62
N GLU A 100 -32.01 -35.19 10.26
CA GLU A 100 -33.33 -34.87 10.86
C GLU A 100 -33.21 -33.94 12.08
#